data_AF-A0A0U3SAN1-F1
#
_entry.id   AF-A0A0U3SAN1-F1
#
_cell.length_a   1.000
_cell.length_b   1.000
_cell.length_c   1.000
_cell.angle_alpha   90.00
_cell.angle_beta   90.00
_cell.angle_gamma   90.00
#
_symmetry.space_group_name_H-M   'P 1'
#
loop_
_entity.id
_entity.type
_entity.pdbx_description
1 polymer ?
#
loop_
_entity_poly.entity_id
_entity_poly.type
_entity_poly.pdbx_seq_one_letter_code
_entity_poly.pdbx_strand_id
1 'polypeptide(L)' 'MRISKAIESVGAKGEVSLEKKTAVVEFDPEKTRLEDIVRAIERYGYEVEVE' A
#
# COMPACT_ATOMS: atom_id res chain seq x y z
N MET A 1 5.06 -7.70 -7.23
CA MET A 1 6.04 -6.85 -6.49
C MET A 1 5.91 -7.14 -5.00
N ARG A 2 6.87 -6.73 -4.15
CA ARG A 2 6.72 -6.86 -2.67
C ARG A 2 5.65 -5.92 -2.11
N ILE A 3 5.57 -4.69 -2.65
CA ILE A 3 4.59 -3.67 -2.26
C ILE A 3 3.15 -4.09 -2.60
N SER A 4 2.90 -4.58 -3.83
CA SER A 4 1.57 -5.05 -4.24
C SER A 4 1.05 -6.17 -3.31
N LYS A 5 1.94 -7.10 -2.91
CA LYS A 5 1.60 -8.15 -1.95
C LYS A 5 1.28 -7.62 -0.55
N ALA A 6 1.98 -6.59 -0.09
CA ALA A 6 1.71 -5.98 1.20
C ALA A 6 0.32 -5.32 1.22
N ILE A 7 -0.05 -4.64 0.14
CA ILE A 7 -1.35 -4.01 -0.06
C ILE A 7 -2.47 -5.06 -0.11
N GLU A 8 -2.29 -6.13 -0.90
CA GLU A 8 -3.24 -7.25 -0.96
C GLU A 8 -3.39 -7.96 0.40
N SER A 9 -2.33 -8.02 1.19
CA SER A 9 -2.34 -8.65 2.52
C SER A 9 -3.25 -7.96 3.53
N VAL A 10 -3.57 -6.68 3.32
CA VAL A 10 -4.51 -5.92 4.17
C VAL A 10 -5.88 -5.73 3.52
N GLY A 11 -6.15 -6.46 2.44
CA GLY A 11 -7.42 -6.40 1.73
C GLY A 11 -7.59 -5.15 0.85
N ALA A 12 -6.50 -4.46 0.54
CA ALA A 12 -6.48 -3.36 -0.41
C ALA A 12 -5.99 -3.84 -1.78
N LYS A 13 -6.27 -3.08 -2.84
CA LYS A 13 -5.68 -3.25 -4.16
C LYS A 13 -4.77 -2.08 -4.45
N GLY A 14 -3.66 -2.29 -5.14
CA GLY A 14 -2.83 -1.16 -5.53
C GLY A 14 -2.00 -1.40 -6.77
N GLU A 15 -1.90 -0.35 -7.58
CA GLU A 15 -1.04 -0.26 -8.75
C GLU A 15 0.21 0.55 -8.43
N VAL A 16 1.37 -0.03 -8.71
CA VAL A 16 2.66 0.60 -8.42
C VAL A 16 3.32 1.03 -9.73
N SER A 17 3.56 2.33 -9.87
CA SER A 17 4.29 2.92 -10.99
C SER A 17 5.74 3.17 -10.59
N LEU A 18 6.66 2.27 -10.95
CA LEU A 18 8.11 2.45 -10.70
C LEU A 18 8.67 3.67 -11.41
N GLU A 19 8.15 3.98 -12.59
CA GLU A 19 8.57 5.12 -13.41
C GLU A 19 8.34 6.46 -12.70
N LYS A 20 7.21 6.57 -11.99
CA LYS A 20 6.82 7.74 -11.20
C LYS A 20 7.19 7.63 -9.72
N LYS A 21 7.68 6.47 -9.28
CA LYS A 21 7.87 6.10 -7.86
C LYS A 21 6.62 6.32 -7.00
N THR A 22 5.43 6.19 -7.59
CA THR A 22 4.15 6.36 -6.90
C THR A 22 3.36 5.06 -6.91
N ALA A 23 2.52 4.87 -5.90
CA ALA A 23 1.58 3.77 -5.84
C ALA A 23 0.17 4.33 -5.64
N VAL A 24 -0.77 3.86 -6.46
CA VAL A 24 -2.19 4.14 -6.30
C VAL A 24 -2.79 2.96 -5.55
N VAL A 25 -3.43 3.23 -4.42
CA VAL A 25 -4.03 2.18 -3.59
C VAL A 25 -5.53 2.43 -3.47
N GLU A 26 -6.32 1.47 -3.92
CA GLU A 26 -7.75 1.39 -3.73
C GLU A 26 -8.05 0.48 -2.54
N PHE A 27 -8.65 1.05 -1.51
CA PHE A 27 -9.05 0.32 -0.31
C PHE A 27 -10.42 0.77 0.15
N ASP A 28 -11.09 -0.12 0.87
CA ASP A 28 -12.41 0.13 1.44
C ASP A 28 -12.22 0.70 2.85
N PRO A 29 -12.52 1.99 3.10
CA PRO A 29 -12.27 2.64 4.39
C PRO A 29 -13.10 2.06 5.54
N GLU A 30 -14.16 1.28 5.25
CA GLU A 30 -14.94 0.58 6.27
C GLU A 30 -14.26 -0.72 6.74
N LYS A 31 -13.34 -1.28 5.94
CA LYS A 31 -12.65 -2.55 6.20
C LYS A 31 -11.15 -2.39 6.49
N THR A 32 -10.52 -1.41 5.87
CA THR A 32 -9.08 -1.20 5.89
C THR A 32 -8.79 0.28 6.06
N ARG A 33 -7.86 0.63 6.94
CA ARG A 33 -7.44 2.03 7.11
C ARG A 33 -6.14 2.29 6.37
N LEU A 34 -5.92 3.56 6.02
CA LEU A 34 -4.68 4.03 5.43
C LEU A 34 -3.46 3.62 6.28
N GLU A 35 -3.56 3.75 7.60
CA GLU A 35 -2.51 3.38 8.55
C GLU A 35 -2.13 1.89 8.48
N ASP A 36 -3.11 1.00 8.29
CA ASP A 36 -2.87 -0.44 8.16
C ASP A 36 -2.10 -0.75 6.87
N ILE A 37 -2.41 -0.04 5.78
CA ILE A 37 -1.73 -0.17 4.49
C ILE A 37 -0.28 0.32 4.61
N VAL A 38 -0.07 1.50 5.19
CA VAL A 38 1.27 2.06 5.42
C VAL A 38 2.10 1.11 6.27
N ARG A 39 1.58 0.66 7.41
CA ARG A 39 2.26 -0.31 8.28
C ARG A 39 2.57 -1.63 7.59
N ALA A 40 1.66 -2.13 6.75
CA ALA A 40 1.91 -3.34 5.99
C ALA A 40 3.09 -3.16 5.04
N ILE A 41 3.19 -2.01 4.37
CA ILE A 41 4.30 -1.72 3.45
C ILE A 41 5.62 -1.51 4.23
N GLU A 42 5.59 -0.81 5.37
CA GLU A 42 6.73 -0.62 6.27
C GLU A 42 7.27 -1.94 6.83
N ARG A 43 6.39 -2.89 7.18
CA ARG A 43 6.79 -4.23 7.64
C ARG A 43 7.56 -5.02 6.57
N TYR A 44 7.41 -4.67 5.30
CA TYR A 44 8.17 -5.26 4.20
C TYR A 44 9.47 -4.50 3.89
N GLY A 45 9.80 -3.45 4.66
CA GLY A 45 11.03 -2.66 4.55
C GLY A 45 10.93 -1.50 3.56
N TYR A 46 9.73 -0.96 3.35
CA TYR A 46 9.50 0.18 2.45
C TYR A 46 8.82 1.32 3.22
N GLU A 47 9.36 2.52 3.16
CA GLU A 47 8.70 3.74 3.66
C GLU A 47 7.67 4.24 2.66
N VAL A 48 6.53 4.72 3.18
CA VAL A 48 5.44 5.28 2.38
C VAL A 48 5.04 6.60 3.01
N GLU A 49 5.18 7.67 2.24
CA GLU A 49 4.57 8.96 2.55
C GLU A 49 3.26 9.08 1.77
N VAL A 50 2.23 9.54 2.47
CA VAL A 50 0.92 9.85 1.89
C VAL A 50 0.81 11.36 1.88
N GLU A 51 0.87 11.95 0.68
CA GLU A 51 0.60 13.37 0.42
C GLU A 51 -0.87 13.60 0.01
#